data_AF-A0ABD1LHU2-F1
#
_entry.id   AF-A0ABD1LHU2-F1
#
_cell.length_a   1.000
_cell.length_b   1.000
_cell.length_c   1.000
_cell.angle_alpha   90.00
_cell.angle_beta   90.00
_cell.angle_gamma   90.00
#
_symmetry.space_group_name_H-M   'P 1'
#
loop_
_entity.id
_entity.type
_entity.pdbx_description
1 polymer ?
#
loop_
_entity_poly.entity_id
_entity_poly.type
_entity_poly.pdbx_seq_one_letter_code
_entity_poly.pdbx_strand_id
1 'polypeptide(L)'
;MGSLCGDSASELFQAQAQLYRVMHSFLNPMSIKWAVEFGIPNIIHYHGQPITLSHLVSALEIPQTKATCVQRLMRLLAHNGFFAIIKSDDSNSKEEAYALTPTSQLLVSGIDHCLSSMVELLNDPTLVGSYQQLGKWTCGEDHTVVQTALGSKGYCDFVHQNPTHMKTFNEAMESDSHVVRLALRNCKSVFEGLDSIVDVGSGTGNT
;
A
#
# COMPACT_ATOMS: atom_id res chain seq x y z
N MET A 1 27.26 -0.20 45.75
CA MET A 1 26.39 0.79 45.07
C MET A 1 26.93 0.96 43.66
N GLY A 2 26.46 0.13 42.72
CA GLY A 2 27.02 0.05 41.37
C GLY A 2 25.97 0.38 40.31
N SER A 3 26.30 1.37 39.48
CA SER A 3 25.80 1.67 38.13
C SER A 3 24.30 1.52 37.82
N LEU A 4 23.53 2.60 38.00
CA LEU A 4 22.17 2.80 37.44
C LEU A 4 22.16 3.69 36.17
N CYS A 5 23.32 4.18 35.74
CA CYS A 5 23.41 5.21 34.68
C CYS A 5 23.65 4.63 33.27
N GLY A 6 24.20 3.40 33.18
CA GLY A 6 24.46 2.74 31.89
C GLY A 6 23.21 2.13 31.23
N ASP A 7 22.34 1.50 32.03
CA ASP A 7 21.12 0.85 31.52
C ASP A 7 20.06 1.87 31.12
N SER A 8 19.88 2.94 31.90
CA SER A 8 18.83 3.95 31.65
C SER A 8 19.03 4.75 30.36
N ALA A 9 20.27 5.08 29.97
CA ALA A 9 20.55 5.79 28.72
C ALA A 9 20.35 4.91 27.49
N SER A 10 20.75 3.63 27.58
CA SER A 10 20.53 2.64 26.51
C SER A 10 19.04 2.37 26.32
N GLU A 11 18.29 2.17 27.40
CA GLU A 11 16.83 2.00 27.38
C GLU A 11 16.12 3.21 26.78
N LEU A 12 16.51 4.43 27.17
CA LEU A 12 15.94 5.66 26.61
C LEU A 12 16.18 5.77 25.10
N PHE A 13 17.39 5.44 24.63
CA PHE A 13 17.72 5.48 23.20
C PHE A 13 16.90 4.45 22.40
N GLN A 14 16.73 3.24 22.93
CA GLN A 14 15.89 2.23 22.31
C GLN A 14 14.42 2.66 22.26
N ALA A 15 13.90 3.24 23.35
CA ALA A 15 12.53 3.77 23.39
C ALA A 15 12.34 4.90 22.38
N GLN A 16 13.32 5.80 22.24
CA GLN A 16 13.30 6.88 21.25
C GLN A 16 13.31 6.34 19.81
N ALA A 17 14.18 5.37 19.52
CA ALA A 17 14.24 4.74 18.20
C ALA A 17 12.92 4.04 17.84
N GLN A 18 12.31 3.34 18.80
CA GLN A 18 11.01 2.70 18.63
C GLN A 18 9.89 3.72 18.38
N LEU A 19 9.86 4.83 19.13
CA LEU A 19 8.88 5.89 18.94
C LEU A 19 8.99 6.51 17.53
N TYR A 20 10.21 6.84 17.08
CA TYR A 20 10.42 7.39 15.74
C TYR A 20 10.06 6.41 14.64
N ARG A 21 10.33 5.11 14.81
CA ARG A 21 9.90 4.08 13.85
C ARG A 21 8.39 4.09 13.65
N VAL A 22 7.63 4.19 14.74
CA VAL A 22 6.16 4.21 14.67
C VAL A 22 5.66 5.55 14.13
N MET A 23 6.20 6.69 14.60
CA MET A 23 5.79 8.02 14.11
C MET A 23 6.02 8.19 12.61
N HIS A 24 7.09 7.61 12.06
CA HIS A 24 7.41 7.68 10.64
C HIS A 24 6.84 6.53 9.80
N SER A 25 6.07 5.60 10.39
CA SER A 25 5.53 4.44 9.67
C SER A 25 4.60 4.81 8.52
N PHE A 26 4.00 6.02 8.55
CA PHE A 26 3.18 6.56 7.46
C PHE A 26 3.94 6.67 6.13
N LEU A 27 5.27 6.78 6.16
CA LEU A 27 6.09 6.80 4.94
C LEU A 27 6.00 5.49 4.17
N ASN A 28 5.74 4.35 4.83
CA ASN A 28 5.62 3.06 4.17
C ASN A 28 4.47 3.06 3.15
N PRO A 29 3.19 3.25 3.52
CA PRO A 29 2.10 3.26 2.55
C PRO A 29 2.19 4.43 1.55
N MET A 30 2.74 5.59 1.94
CA MET A 30 2.97 6.71 1.01
C MET A 30 4.03 6.39 -0.05
N SER A 31 5.09 5.65 0.30
CA SER A 31 6.09 5.20 -0.66
C SER A 31 5.54 4.16 -1.63
N ILE A 32 4.61 3.31 -1.18
CA ILE A 32 3.92 2.34 -2.05
C ILE A 32 3.01 3.07 -3.03
N LYS A 33 2.20 4.02 -2.55
CA LYS A 33 1.38 4.89 -3.40
C LYS A 33 2.22 5.60 -4.45
N TRP A 34 3.34 6.20 -4.04
CA TRP A 34 4.29 6.83 -4.96
C TRP A 34 4.77 5.86 -6.06
N ALA A 35 5.13 4.63 -5.70
CA ALA A 35 5.58 3.66 -6.69
C ALA A 35 4.47 3.24 -7.68
N VAL A 36 3.22 3.16 -7.22
CA VAL A 36 2.04 2.89 -8.06
C VAL A 36 1.75 4.06 -8.99
N GLU A 37 1.72 5.30 -8.48
CA GLU A 37 1.47 6.52 -9.27
C GLU A 37 2.49 6.70 -10.40
N PHE A 38 3.76 6.37 -10.14
CA PHE A 38 4.83 6.41 -11.13
C PHE A 38 4.93 5.15 -12.00
N GLY A 39 4.06 4.16 -11.79
CA GLY A 39 4.05 2.92 -12.57
C GLY A 39 5.33 2.09 -12.44
N ILE A 40 6.09 2.25 -11.36
CA ILE A 40 7.39 1.58 -11.18
C ILE A 40 7.28 0.05 -11.29
N PRO A 41 6.30 -0.63 -10.66
CA PRO A 41 6.14 -2.08 -10.84
C PRO A 41 5.99 -2.49 -12.30
N ASN A 42 5.22 -1.73 -13.08
CA ASN A 42 5.01 -1.97 -14.52
C ASN A 42 6.28 -1.73 -15.32
N ILE A 43 7.00 -0.63 -15.05
CA ILE A 43 8.27 -0.32 -15.71
C ILE A 43 9.25 -1.47 -15.53
N ILE A 44 9.42 -1.98 -14.31
CA ILE A 44 10.31 -3.11 -14.04
C ILE A 44 9.80 -4.39 -14.69
N HIS A 45 8.49 -4.65 -14.64
CA HIS A 45 7.86 -5.81 -15.27
C HIS A 45 8.15 -5.86 -16.78
N TYR A 46 7.85 -4.77 -17.49
CA TYR A 46 8.02 -4.68 -18.95
C TYR A 46 9.49 -4.58 -19.38
N HIS A 47 10.38 -4.11 -18.51
CA HIS A 47 11.83 -4.19 -18.74
C HIS A 47 12.35 -5.64 -18.76
N GLY A 48 11.65 -6.57 -18.10
CA GLY A 48 11.90 -8.02 -18.18
C GLY A 48 13.11 -8.55 -17.39
N GLN A 49 13.87 -7.66 -16.75
CA GLN A 49 15.05 -7.96 -15.94
C GLN A 49 15.27 -6.85 -14.90
N PRO A 50 16.12 -7.03 -13.87
CA PRO A 50 16.40 -5.98 -12.89
C PRO A 50 16.81 -4.66 -13.57
N ILE A 51 16.19 -3.55 -13.18
CA ILE A 51 16.44 -2.22 -13.77
C ILE A 51 17.48 -1.45 -12.95
N THR A 52 18.47 -0.85 -13.60
CA THR A 52 19.42 0.03 -12.90
C THR A 52 18.73 1.32 -12.45
N LEU A 53 19.28 2.00 -11.43
CA LEU A 53 18.76 3.31 -11.01
C LEU A 53 18.72 4.32 -12.16
N SER A 54 19.79 4.42 -12.95
CA SER A 54 19.90 5.31 -14.11
C SER A 54 18.81 5.06 -15.14
N HIS A 55 18.56 3.80 -15.51
CA HIS A 55 17.48 3.43 -16.44
C HIS A 55 16.11 3.70 -15.85
N LEU A 56 15.89 3.42 -14.56
CA LEU A 56 14.63 3.71 -13.89
C LEU A 56 14.33 5.22 -13.89
N VAL A 57 15.30 6.04 -13.48
CA VAL A 57 15.16 7.51 -13.48
C VAL A 57 14.88 8.04 -14.89
N SER A 58 15.52 7.47 -15.91
CA SER A 58 15.24 7.82 -17.31
C SER A 58 13.83 7.42 -17.74
N ALA A 59 13.37 6.22 -17.36
CA ALA A 59 12.03 5.72 -17.69
C ALA A 59 10.91 6.49 -16.97
N LEU A 60 11.21 7.04 -15.80
CA LEU A 60 10.30 7.91 -15.05
C LEU A 60 10.20 9.34 -15.60
N GLU A 61 11.07 9.71 -16.56
CA GLU A 61 11.13 11.06 -17.15
C GLU A 61 11.30 12.19 -16.11
N ILE A 62 11.97 11.91 -15.00
CA ILE A 62 12.18 12.88 -13.92
C ILE A 62 13.53 13.60 -14.05
N PRO A 63 13.67 14.80 -13.43
CA PRO A 63 14.94 15.50 -13.40
C PRO A 63 16.05 14.67 -12.73
N GLN A 64 17.23 14.62 -13.33
CA GLN A 64 18.39 13.90 -12.79
C GLN A 64 18.79 14.38 -11.39
N THR A 65 18.48 15.63 -11.04
CA THR A 65 18.67 16.18 -9.68
C THR A 65 17.84 15.46 -8.60
N LYS A 66 16.83 14.68 -8.98
CA LYS A 66 15.97 13.87 -8.10
C LYS A 66 16.37 12.39 -8.05
N ALA A 67 17.38 11.95 -8.80
CA ALA A 67 17.82 10.55 -8.84
C ALA A 67 18.12 9.99 -7.43
N THR A 68 18.81 10.75 -6.60
CA THR A 68 19.10 10.37 -5.20
C THR A 68 17.84 10.24 -4.35
N CYS A 69 16.79 11.01 -4.61
CA CYS A 69 15.50 10.89 -3.92
C CYS A 69 14.79 9.58 -4.30
N VAL A 70 14.75 9.26 -5.60
CA VAL A 70 14.21 7.98 -6.11
C VAL A 70 14.97 6.81 -5.51
N GLN A 71 16.29 6.89 -5.49
CA GLN A 71 17.14 5.87 -4.88
C GLN A 71 16.76 5.58 -3.43
N ARG A 72 16.54 6.63 -2.62
CA ARG A 72 16.17 6.48 -1.21
C ARG A 72 14.80 5.82 -1.04
N LEU A 73 13.81 6.20 -1.86
CA LEU A 73 12.47 5.59 -1.82
C LEU A 73 12.51 4.13 -2.29
N MET A 74 13.24 3.84 -3.37
CA MET A 74 13.41 2.46 -3.84
C MET A 74 14.12 1.58 -2.82
N ARG A 75 15.13 2.10 -2.11
CA ARG A 75 15.78 1.38 -1.01
C ARG A 75 14.85 1.13 0.17
N LEU A 76 14.00 2.10 0.53
CA LEU A 76 12.98 1.91 1.58
C LEU A 76 11.99 0.81 1.18
N LEU A 77 11.47 0.87 -0.05
CA LEU A 77 10.56 -0.15 -0.58
C LEU A 77 11.22 -1.52 -0.66
N ALA A 78 12.50 -1.58 -1.03
CA ALA A 78 13.26 -2.83 -1.04
C ALA A 78 13.47 -3.39 0.37
N HIS A 79 13.80 -2.54 1.34
CA HIS A 79 13.91 -2.93 2.74
C HIS A 79 12.58 -3.49 3.28
N ASN A 80 11.45 -2.92 2.84
CA ASN A 80 10.11 -3.38 3.15
C ASN A 80 9.65 -4.59 2.30
N GLY A 81 10.53 -5.17 1.47
CA GLY A 81 10.26 -6.38 0.71
C GLY A 81 9.46 -6.19 -0.59
N PHE A 82 9.22 -4.95 -1.04
CA PHE A 82 8.57 -4.70 -2.32
C PHE A 82 9.52 -4.92 -3.50
N PHE A 83 10.80 -4.59 -3.36
CA PHE A 83 11.79 -4.79 -4.44
C PHE A 83 13.01 -5.54 -3.91
N ALA A 84 13.70 -6.25 -4.79
CA ALA A 84 15.00 -6.83 -4.48
C ALA A 84 16.09 -5.92 -5.04
N ILE A 85 17.11 -5.60 -4.24
CA ILE A 85 18.31 -4.91 -4.69
C ILE A 85 19.31 -5.95 -5.20
N ILE A 86 19.62 -5.87 -6.49
CA ILE A 86 20.63 -6.69 -7.14
C ILE A 86 21.90 -5.85 -7.30
N LYS A 87 23.02 -6.35 -6.78
CA LYS A 87 24.33 -5.74 -6.97
C LYS A 87 24.99 -6.40 -8.18
N SER A 88 25.55 -5.59 -9.06
CA SER A 88 26.40 -6.08 -10.15
C SER A 88 27.68 -6.66 -9.56
N ASP A 89 28.09 -7.84 -10.05
CA ASP A 89 29.41 -8.44 -9.77
C ASP A 89 30.53 -7.81 -10.61
N ASP A 90 30.18 -6.92 -11.55
CA ASP A 90 31.15 -6.26 -12.41
C ASP A 90 31.86 -5.11 -11.65
N SER A 91 33.18 -5.24 -11.52
CA SER A 91 34.05 -4.28 -10.83
C SER A 91 33.97 -2.83 -11.37
N ASN A 92 33.45 -2.65 -12.59
CA ASN A 92 33.33 -1.36 -13.25
C ASN A 92 31.97 -0.67 -13.08
N SER A 93 30.91 -1.37 -12.64
CA SER A 93 29.59 -0.77 -12.41
C SER A 93 29.09 -1.06 -11.00
N LYS A 94 29.22 -0.06 -10.11
CA LYS A 94 28.68 -0.12 -8.73
C LYS A 94 27.20 0.26 -8.64
N GLU A 95 26.51 0.33 -9.77
CA GLU A 95 25.12 0.75 -9.79
C GLU A 95 24.22 -0.40 -9.32
N GLU A 96 23.34 -0.09 -8.37
CA GLU A 96 22.35 -1.04 -7.89
C GLU A 96 21.20 -1.16 -8.90
N ALA A 97 20.71 -2.38 -9.06
CA ALA A 97 19.52 -2.67 -9.86
C ALA A 97 18.37 -3.16 -8.98
N TYR A 98 17.14 -2.98 -9.45
CA TYR A 98 15.91 -3.30 -8.73
C TYR A 98 15.11 -4.33 -9.49
N ALA A 99 14.70 -5.40 -8.80
CA ALA A 99 13.84 -6.44 -9.33
C ALA A 99 12.52 -6.50 -8.56
N LEU A 100 11.47 -7.00 -9.21
CA LEU A 100 10.19 -7.30 -8.55
C LEU A 100 10.35 -8.44 -7.53
N THR A 101 9.55 -8.39 -6.48
CA THR A 101 9.30 -9.49 -5.54
C THR A 101 7.86 -9.97 -5.72
N PRO A 102 7.45 -11.10 -5.12
CA PRO A 102 6.03 -11.48 -5.12
C PRO A 102 5.10 -10.37 -4.61
N THR A 103 5.56 -9.55 -3.66
CA THR A 103 4.79 -8.42 -3.12
C THR A 103 4.57 -7.31 -4.15
N SER A 104 5.60 -6.88 -4.88
CA SER A 104 5.41 -5.85 -5.92
C SER A 104 4.79 -6.39 -7.20
N GLN A 105 4.82 -7.71 -7.44
CA GLN A 105 4.06 -8.32 -8.52
C GLN A 105 2.55 -8.09 -8.36
N LEU A 106 2.03 -8.01 -7.12
CA LEU A 106 0.65 -7.63 -6.84
C LEU A 106 0.29 -6.21 -7.30
N LEU A 107 1.26 -5.39 -7.72
CA LEU A 107 1.04 -4.01 -8.17
C LEU A 107 1.23 -3.83 -9.69
N VAL A 108 1.53 -4.91 -10.41
CA VAL A 108 1.68 -4.89 -11.87
C VAL A 108 0.29 -4.92 -12.51
N SER A 109 0.01 -4.03 -13.45
CA SER A 109 -1.27 -3.98 -14.16
C SER A 109 -1.37 -5.06 -15.24
N GLY A 110 -2.60 -5.46 -15.59
CA GLY A 110 -2.84 -6.45 -16.65
C GLY A 110 -2.74 -7.92 -16.20
N ILE A 111 -2.51 -8.18 -14.92
CA ILE A 111 -2.69 -9.50 -14.30
C ILE A 111 -4.02 -9.54 -13.55
N ASP A 112 -4.61 -10.73 -13.44
CA ASP A 112 -5.95 -10.94 -12.82
C ASP A 112 -6.03 -10.51 -11.34
N HIS A 113 -4.90 -10.36 -10.66
CA HIS A 113 -4.82 -9.97 -9.25
C HIS A 113 -3.84 -8.82 -9.04
N CYS A 114 -4.32 -7.60 -9.32
CA CYS A 114 -3.57 -6.35 -9.20
C CYS A 114 -4.22 -5.44 -8.14
N LEU A 115 -3.53 -5.21 -7.02
CA LEU A 115 -4.02 -4.46 -5.85
C LEU A 115 -3.70 -2.96 -5.91
N SER A 116 -3.30 -2.41 -7.06
CA SER A 116 -2.97 -0.99 -7.21
C SER A 116 -4.15 -0.07 -6.85
N SER A 117 -5.38 -0.42 -7.25
CA SER A 117 -6.60 0.32 -6.87
C SER A 117 -6.87 0.28 -5.36
N MET A 118 -6.51 -0.83 -4.68
CA MET A 118 -6.58 -0.90 -3.21
C MET A 118 -5.56 0.03 -2.55
N VAL A 119 -4.35 0.12 -3.09
CA VAL A 119 -3.34 1.09 -2.63
C VAL A 119 -3.86 2.52 -2.79
N GLU A 120 -4.49 2.84 -3.92
CA GLU A 120 -5.07 4.16 -4.18
C GLU A 120 -6.20 4.49 -3.18
N LEU A 121 -7.15 3.57 -2.98
CA LEU A 121 -8.26 3.75 -2.04
C LEU A 121 -7.78 3.99 -0.60
N LEU A 122 -6.89 3.12 -0.10
CA LEU A 122 -6.42 3.17 1.29
C LEU A 122 -5.51 4.37 1.57
N ASN A 123 -4.98 5.01 0.52
CA ASN A 123 -4.16 6.21 0.60
C ASN A 123 -4.84 7.43 -0.02
N ASP A 124 -6.16 7.39 -0.17
CA ASP A 124 -6.96 8.55 -0.57
C ASP A 124 -6.83 9.65 0.51
N PRO A 125 -6.54 10.92 0.14
CA PRO A 125 -6.35 12.00 1.10
C PRO A 125 -7.55 12.23 2.01
N THR A 126 -8.78 12.01 1.53
CA THR A 126 -10.00 12.15 2.34
C THR A 126 -10.05 11.06 3.40
N LEU A 127 -9.83 9.81 3.00
CA LEU A 127 -9.82 8.68 3.92
C LEU A 127 -8.68 8.80 4.95
N VAL A 128 -7.45 9.05 4.50
CA VAL A 128 -6.29 9.22 5.39
C VAL A 128 -6.48 10.43 6.31
N GLY A 129 -7.00 11.54 5.79
CA GLY A 129 -7.27 12.75 6.56
C GLY A 129 -8.30 12.53 7.67
N SER A 130 -9.25 11.59 7.50
CA SER A 130 -10.25 11.29 8.52
C SER A 130 -9.63 10.86 9.86
N TYR A 131 -8.51 10.15 9.83
CA TYR A 131 -7.82 9.68 11.05
C TYR A 131 -7.23 10.82 11.89
N GLN A 132 -7.09 12.03 11.34
CA GLN A 132 -6.74 13.22 12.14
C GLN A 132 -7.82 13.60 13.15
N GLN A 133 -9.06 13.11 12.96
CA GLN A 133 -10.19 13.38 13.83
C GLN A 133 -10.36 12.36 14.96
N LEU A 134 -9.43 11.40 15.13
CA LEU A 134 -9.52 10.37 16.17
C LEU A 134 -9.78 10.95 17.57
N GLY A 135 -9.10 12.04 17.94
CA GLY A 135 -9.32 12.70 19.23
C GLY A 135 -10.72 13.31 19.37
N LYS A 136 -11.21 14.00 18.34
CA LYS A 136 -12.55 14.59 18.31
C LYS A 136 -13.63 13.50 18.35
N TRP A 137 -13.47 12.46 17.55
CA TRP A 137 -14.36 11.31 17.48
C TRP A 137 -14.48 10.60 18.83
N THR A 138 -13.34 10.38 19.51
CA THR A 138 -13.31 9.70 20.82
C THR A 138 -14.13 10.41 21.90
N CYS A 139 -14.20 11.74 21.82
CA CYS A 139 -14.95 12.57 22.77
C CYS A 139 -16.38 12.91 22.28
N GLY A 140 -16.75 12.48 21.08
CA GLY A 140 -18.03 12.79 20.44
C GLY A 140 -19.06 11.67 20.55
N GLU A 141 -20.25 11.92 19.99
CA GLU A 141 -21.35 10.96 19.93
C GLU A 141 -21.44 10.21 18.58
N ASP A 142 -20.62 10.62 17.60
CA ASP A 142 -20.60 9.99 16.28
C ASP A 142 -20.07 8.55 16.34
N HIS A 143 -20.67 7.66 15.56
CA HIS A 143 -20.37 6.23 15.64
C HIS A 143 -19.03 5.86 14.97
N THR A 144 -18.60 6.65 13.98
CA THR A 144 -17.40 6.37 13.18
C THR A 144 -16.54 7.61 13.03
N VAL A 145 -15.22 7.42 12.90
CA VAL A 145 -14.26 8.49 12.60
C VAL A 145 -14.63 9.22 11.31
N VAL A 146 -15.12 8.49 10.30
CA VAL A 146 -15.56 9.04 9.02
C VAL A 146 -16.74 9.98 9.19
N GLN A 147 -17.72 9.63 10.04
CA GLN A 147 -18.85 10.50 10.36
C GLN A 147 -18.37 11.81 10.99
N THR A 148 -17.46 11.74 11.98
CA THR A 148 -16.90 12.94 12.62
C THR A 148 -16.09 13.80 11.66
N ALA A 149 -15.39 13.19 10.71
CA ALA A 149 -14.53 13.89 9.77
C ALA A 149 -15.28 14.52 8.59
N LEU A 150 -16.27 13.81 8.04
CA LEU A 150 -16.90 14.16 6.77
C LEU A 150 -18.35 14.64 6.93
N GLY A 151 -18.95 14.51 8.12
CA GLY A 151 -20.34 14.90 8.38
C GLY A 151 -21.41 14.01 7.70
N SER A 152 -20.99 13.05 6.88
CA SER A 152 -21.84 11.99 6.33
C SER A 152 -22.30 11.06 7.44
N LYS A 153 -23.52 10.48 7.31
CA LYS A 153 -24.06 9.47 8.24
C LYS A 153 -23.21 8.19 8.35
N GLY A 154 -22.23 8.01 7.46
CA GLY A 154 -21.20 6.97 7.54
C GLY A 154 -20.38 6.89 6.25
N TYR A 155 -19.43 5.95 6.20
CA TYR A 155 -18.58 5.75 5.02
C TYR A 155 -19.38 5.36 3.78
N CYS A 156 -20.37 4.47 3.91
CA CYS A 156 -21.21 4.07 2.78
C CYS A 156 -21.93 5.29 2.16
N ASP A 157 -22.50 6.17 2.97
CA ASP A 157 -23.18 7.37 2.46
C ASP A 157 -22.20 8.32 1.76
N PHE A 158 -20.99 8.48 2.33
CA PHE A 158 -19.93 9.23 1.69
C PHE A 158 -19.56 8.64 0.31
N VAL A 159 -19.35 7.33 0.23
CA VAL A 159 -19.04 6.64 -1.04
C VAL A 159 -20.16 6.90 -2.07
N HIS A 160 -21.43 6.70 -1.71
CA HIS A 160 -22.56 6.91 -2.64
C HIS A 160 -22.72 8.37 -3.10
N GLN A 161 -22.38 9.34 -2.26
CA GLN A 161 -22.47 10.77 -2.59
C GLN A 161 -21.30 11.27 -3.44
N ASN A 162 -20.23 10.49 -3.56
CA ASN A 162 -18.99 10.88 -4.23
C ASN A 162 -18.66 9.92 -5.38
N PRO A 163 -19.16 10.16 -6.61
CA PRO A 163 -19.01 9.22 -7.74
C PRO A 163 -17.56 8.84 -8.07
N THR A 164 -16.61 9.77 -7.93
CA THR A 164 -15.19 9.50 -8.13
C THR A 164 -14.66 8.52 -7.07
N HIS A 165 -15.02 8.74 -5.80
CA HIS A 165 -14.64 7.85 -4.70
C HIS A 165 -15.33 6.49 -4.83
N MET A 166 -16.60 6.45 -5.26
CA MET A 166 -17.32 5.22 -5.55
C MET A 166 -16.65 4.39 -6.64
N LYS A 167 -16.14 5.03 -7.70
CA LYS A 167 -15.38 4.35 -8.75
C LYS A 167 -14.13 3.68 -8.18
N THR A 168 -13.29 4.42 -7.46
CA THR A 168 -12.07 3.88 -6.84
C THR A 168 -12.40 2.79 -5.81
N PHE A 169 -13.47 2.97 -5.03
CA PHE A 169 -13.95 1.95 -4.10
C PHE A 169 -14.32 0.64 -4.82
N ASN A 170 -15.11 0.72 -5.90
CA ASN A 170 -15.50 -0.46 -6.66
C ASN A 170 -14.29 -1.15 -7.33
N GLU A 171 -13.36 -0.38 -7.89
CA GLU A 171 -12.12 -0.93 -8.49
C GLU A 171 -11.24 -1.61 -7.42
N ALA A 172 -11.15 -1.04 -6.22
CA ALA A 172 -10.44 -1.64 -5.10
C ALA A 172 -11.12 -2.95 -4.62
N MET A 173 -12.44 -2.97 -4.45
CA MET A 173 -13.16 -4.19 -4.05
C MET A 173 -13.11 -5.28 -5.14
N GLU A 174 -13.04 -4.90 -6.42
CA GLU A 174 -12.82 -5.88 -7.49
C GLU A 174 -11.40 -6.47 -7.44
N SER A 175 -10.40 -5.68 -7.04
CA SER A 175 -8.98 -6.08 -7.12
C SER A 175 -8.59 -7.32 -6.31
N ASP A 176 -9.24 -7.55 -5.15
CA ASP A 176 -9.01 -8.72 -4.31
C ASP A 176 -10.09 -9.81 -4.44
N SER A 177 -11.21 -9.49 -5.09
CA SER A 177 -12.32 -10.43 -5.36
C SER A 177 -11.87 -11.71 -6.07
N HIS A 178 -10.83 -11.64 -6.93
CA HIS A 178 -10.31 -12.81 -7.63
C HIS A 178 -9.85 -13.91 -6.66
N VAL A 179 -9.11 -13.54 -5.61
CA VAL A 179 -8.62 -14.50 -4.60
C VAL A 179 -9.78 -15.04 -3.77
N VAL A 180 -10.75 -14.19 -3.43
CA VAL A 180 -11.98 -14.60 -2.71
C VAL A 180 -12.76 -15.62 -3.54
N ARG A 181 -13.01 -15.35 -4.82
CA ARG A 181 -13.67 -16.27 -5.76
C ARG A 181 -12.93 -17.60 -5.87
N LEU A 182 -11.59 -17.57 -5.97
CA LEU A 182 -10.78 -18.80 -6.00
C LEU A 182 -10.94 -19.61 -4.71
N ALA A 183 -10.91 -18.95 -3.55
CA ALA A 183 -11.13 -19.60 -2.26
C ALA A 183 -12.53 -20.22 -2.16
N LEU A 184 -13.57 -19.48 -2.54
CA LEU A 184 -14.96 -19.94 -2.52
C LEU A 184 -15.17 -21.15 -3.45
N ARG A 185 -14.57 -21.15 -4.66
CA ARG A 185 -14.64 -22.30 -5.58
C ARG A 185 -14.06 -23.59 -4.98
N ASN A 186 -13.10 -23.47 -4.07
CA ASN A 186 -12.52 -24.61 -3.37
C ASN A 186 -13.39 -25.09 -2.20
N CYS A 187 -14.34 -24.28 -1.73
CA CYS A 187 -15.29 -24.60 -0.66
C CYS A 187 -16.57 -25.26 -1.20
N LYS A 188 -16.44 -26.28 -2.06
CA LYS A 188 -17.59 -26.92 -2.76
C LYS A 188 -18.71 -27.36 -1.82
N SER A 189 -18.36 -27.88 -0.63
CA SER A 189 -19.31 -28.32 0.39
C SER A 189 -20.25 -27.22 0.89
N VAL A 190 -19.89 -25.95 0.76
CA VAL A 190 -20.75 -24.81 1.13
C VAL A 190 -21.91 -24.67 0.16
N PHE A 191 -21.71 -25.05 -1.11
CA PHE A 191 -22.68 -24.87 -2.19
C PHE A 191 -23.45 -26.14 -2.55
N GLU A 192 -23.06 -27.29 -1.99
CA GLU A 192 -23.72 -28.56 -2.25
C GLU A 192 -25.15 -28.60 -1.69
N GLY A 193 -26.11 -28.94 -2.56
CA GLY A 193 -27.53 -29.07 -2.18
C GLY A 193 -28.29 -27.74 -2.05
N LEU A 194 -27.67 -26.60 -2.44
CA LEU A 194 -28.38 -25.32 -2.49
C LEU A 194 -29.20 -25.20 -3.78
N ASP A 195 -30.51 -24.99 -3.63
CA ASP A 195 -31.41 -24.68 -4.75
C ASP A 195 -31.38 -23.19 -5.14
N SER A 196 -30.96 -22.32 -4.22
CA SER A 196 -30.86 -20.88 -4.43
C SER A 196 -29.83 -20.24 -3.49
N ILE A 197 -29.21 -19.15 -3.94
CA ILE A 197 -28.29 -18.32 -3.14
C ILE A 197 -28.61 -16.84 -3.37
N VAL A 198 -28.51 -16.04 -2.31
CA VAL A 198 -28.61 -14.58 -2.36
C VAL A 198 -27.34 -13.99 -1.78
N ASP A 199 -26.58 -13.29 -2.61
CA ASP A 199 -25.40 -12.55 -2.17
C ASP A 199 -25.84 -11.13 -1.74
N VAL A 200 -25.87 -10.91 -0.42
CA VAL A 200 -26.34 -9.65 0.17
C VAL A 200 -25.18 -8.68 0.24
N GLY A 201 -25.31 -7.54 -0.44
CA GLY A 201 -24.25 -6.53 -0.48
C GLY A 201 -23.19 -6.79 -1.56
N SER A 202 -23.52 -7.60 -2.58
CA SER A 202 -22.64 -8.02 -3.68
C SER A 202 -22.07 -6.90 -4.55
N GLY A 203 -22.46 -5.64 -4.32
CA GLY A 203 -22.08 -4.50 -5.16
C GLY A 203 -22.46 -4.73 -6.62
N THR A 204 -21.45 -4.90 -7.48
CA THR A 204 -21.61 -5.16 -8.92
C THR A 204 -21.82 -6.64 -9.28
N GLY A 205 -21.91 -7.54 -8.30
CA GLY A 205 -22.16 -8.97 -8.51
C GLY A 205 -20.94 -9.77 -8.96
N ASN A 206 -19.74 -9.22 -8.70
CA ASN A 206 -18.49 -9.85 -9.10
C ASN A 206 -17.86 -10.70 -8.00
N THR A 207 -18.38 -10.71 -6.76
CA THR A 207 -17.80 -11.49 -5.64
C THR A 207 -18.23 -12.95 -5.66
#